data_AF-A0A7Y6XQY7-F1
#
_entry.id   AF-A0A7Y6XQY7-F1
#
_cell.length_a   1.000
_cell.length_b   1.000
_cell.length_c   1.000
_cell.angle_alpha   90.00
_cell.angle_beta   90.00
_cell.angle_gamma   90.00
#
_symmetry.space_group_name_H-M   'P 1'
#
loop_
_entity.id
_entity.type
_entity.pdbx_description
1 polymer ?
#
loop_
_entity_poly.entity_id
_entity_poly.type
_entity_poly.pdbx_seq_one_letter_code
_entity_poly.pdbx_strand_id
1 'polypeptide(L)'
;MRVRLIYIFLFAWLLGCGSDDPSASLFTLESAFAGSLQLSTDGEITEGISVDRTISLFFSATLDETTTSAGITLSAGGQEVNKTVSLSSQGKSALIAVSGLLQNGTIYTISLNDALKSTSGASITPTSFQFKTQAGDLDLVSVAINGSDIGNNPRIQNVDPQLTLTFEFSTAVNVNSFQTAFRLPGKTVSITSSNEDKTINVTPTTSLDYIKKYSFSISDDLESAEGRSFGGYSLEFYTKLDPSDKFPRITSEELLTKVQEQTFKYFWDFGHPNSGLARERNTSGNTVTIGGSGFGVMSILVGIERGFITREEGVVRLKKIVDFLKAADRFHGVWPHWMNGDTGVTIPFGSDDDGGDLVETAFMIQGLLTVREYLNPSNAQEESIINTITQLWEEVEWDWYTQGGQDVLYWHWSPNVGWQKNLRIRGWNESLIVYVLAASSPTHSINANVYSQGWARNGAMANNGQYYGTTLPLGSAYGGPLFFSHYSFLGLDPRNLVDQYANYWDQNVAHAKINHDYSVANPKNFVGYSEGAWGLTASDNHDGYSAHSPTNDLGVITPTAALSSFPYTPEESMDALEHFYYIMGDKLW
;
A
#
# COMPACT_ATOMS: atom_id res chain seq x y z
N MET A 1 -34.05 67.99 2.27
CA MET A 1 -35.50 67.98 1.93
C MET A 1 -35.83 69.41 1.49
N ARG A 2 -36.12 69.80 0.25
CA ARG A 2 -36.78 69.17 -0.90
C ARG A 2 -36.55 70.08 -2.14
N VAL A 3 -36.45 69.46 -3.33
CA VAL A 3 -37.11 69.82 -4.62
C VAL A 3 -36.62 71.12 -5.31
N ARG A 4 -35.84 71.07 -6.41
CA ARG A 4 -36.16 70.75 -7.84
C ARG A 4 -36.82 71.90 -8.64
N LEU A 5 -36.19 72.20 -9.80
CA LEU A 5 -36.80 72.55 -11.12
C LEU A 5 -37.48 73.94 -11.23
N ILE A 6 -37.49 74.74 -12.32
CA ILE A 6 -36.99 74.67 -13.70
C ILE A 6 -37.26 76.03 -14.42
N TYR A 7 -36.63 76.27 -15.57
CA TYR A 7 -36.94 77.17 -16.71
C TYR A 7 -37.05 78.71 -16.56
N ILE A 8 -36.14 79.42 -17.25
CA ILE A 8 -36.50 80.58 -18.10
C ILE A 8 -35.80 80.44 -19.47
N PHE A 9 -36.63 80.47 -20.52
CA PHE A 9 -36.31 80.60 -21.93
C PHE A 9 -36.04 82.08 -22.26
N LEU A 10 -35.06 82.41 -23.10
CA LEU A 10 -35.18 83.58 -23.98
C LEU A 10 -34.38 83.44 -25.29
N PHE A 11 -35.12 83.60 -26.39
CA PHE A 11 -34.75 83.69 -27.80
C PHE A 11 -33.63 84.73 -28.05
N ALA A 12 -32.55 84.41 -28.76
CA ALA A 12 -32.36 84.34 -30.22
C ALA A 12 -32.07 85.69 -30.87
N TRP A 13 -30.87 85.87 -31.43
CA TRP A 13 -30.63 86.65 -32.65
C TRP A 13 -29.57 85.93 -33.52
N LEU A 14 -29.99 85.61 -34.74
CA LEU A 14 -29.20 85.07 -35.84
C LEU A 14 -28.36 86.17 -36.49
N LEU A 15 -27.21 85.76 -37.04
CA LEU A 15 -26.42 86.24 -38.20
C LEU A 15 -24.97 85.80 -37.92
N GLY A 16 -24.28 84.96 -38.67
CA GLY A 16 -24.38 84.64 -40.09
C GLY A 16 -22.95 84.69 -40.65
N CYS A 17 -22.29 83.52 -40.65
CA CYS A 17 -21.12 83.05 -41.43
C CYS A 17 -19.91 83.96 -41.74
N GLY A 18 -18.73 83.45 -41.36
CA GLY A 18 -17.44 83.67 -42.02
C GLY A 18 -16.43 82.65 -41.49
N SER A 19 -16.11 81.65 -42.30
CA SER A 19 -15.38 80.41 -42.00
C SER A 19 -13.87 80.59 -41.91
N ASP A 20 -13.26 80.06 -40.84
CA ASP A 20 -11.83 79.73 -40.76
C ASP A 20 -11.65 78.20 -40.72
N ASP A 21 -10.71 77.70 -41.55
CA ASP A 21 -10.27 76.30 -41.68
C ASP A 21 -9.68 75.76 -40.36
N PRO A 22 -10.06 74.56 -39.87
CA PRO A 22 -9.34 73.90 -38.78
C PRO A 22 -8.21 73.03 -39.34
N SER A 23 -6.99 73.26 -38.86
CA SER A 23 -5.88 72.32 -39.00
C SER A 23 -6.29 70.94 -38.51
N ALA A 24 -6.13 69.92 -39.36
CA ALA A 24 -6.42 68.54 -38.98
C ALA A 24 -5.50 68.13 -37.81
N SER A 25 -6.10 67.84 -36.65
CA SER A 25 -5.39 67.30 -35.49
C SER A 25 -4.76 65.95 -35.85
N LEU A 26 -3.45 65.80 -35.63
CA LEU A 26 -2.73 64.54 -35.88
C LEU A 26 -3.26 63.44 -34.95
N PHE A 27 -3.51 62.25 -35.52
CA PHE A 27 -3.92 61.06 -34.78
C PHE A 27 -2.68 60.32 -34.25
N THR A 28 -2.45 60.38 -32.94
CA THR A 28 -1.25 59.88 -32.27
C THR A 28 -1.59 59.08 -31.02
N LEU A 29 -0.72 58.14 -30.64
CA LEU A 29 -0.71 57.54 -29.30
C LEU A 29 -0.16 58.58 -28.32
N GLU A 30 -0.91 58.88 -27.27
CA GLU A 30 -0.50 59.84 -26.22
C GLU A 30 0.19 59.15 -25.05
N SER A 31 -0.31 57.98 -24.66
CA SER A 31 0.27 57.19 -23.57
C SER A 31 -0.21 55.74 -23.60
N ALA A 32 0.57 54.87 -22.99
CA ALA A 32 0.25 53.46 -22.80
C ALA A 32 0.53 53.07 -21.35
N PHE A 33 -0.31 52.20 -20.78
CA PHE A 33 -0.21 51.75 -19.40
C PHE A 33 -0.48 50.25 -19.30
N ALA A 34 0.19 49.55 -18.40
CA ALA A 34 -0.20 48.23 -17.92
C ALA A 34 -0.65 48.35 -16.45
N GLY A 35 -1.96 48.28 -16.20
CA GLY A 35 -2.52 48.69 -14.91
C GLY A 35 -2.23 50.18 -14.63
N SER A 36 -1.50 50.47 -13.56
CA SER A 36 -1.08 51.84 -13.18
C SER A 36 0.32 52.21 -13.67
N LEU A 37 1.07 51.28 -14.27
CA LEU A 37 2.43 51.51 -14.72
C LEU A 37 2.46 52.04 -16.14
N GLN A 38 3.10 53.18 -16.37
CA GLN A 38 3.24 53.76 -17.70
C GLN A 38 4.27 52.97 -18.51
N LEU A 39 3.89 52.56 -19.72
CA LEU A 39 4.76 51.90 -20.67
C LEU A 39 5.56 52.94 -21.46
N SER A 40 6.86 52.71 -21.61
CA SER A 40 7.71 53.43 -22.55
C SER A 40 7.21 53.18 -23.98
N THR A 41 7.16 54.25 -24.77
CA THR A 41 6.76 54.23 -26.20
C THR A 41 7.88 54.72 -27.12
N ASP A 42 9.05 55.02 -26.53
CA ASP A 42 10.26 55.57 -27.15
C ASP A 42 11.36 54.51 -27.35
N GLY A 43 11.04 53.22 -27.13
CA GLY A 43 11.86 52.08 -27.49
C GLY A 43 12.53 51.35 -26.32
N GLU A 44 12.45 51.88 -25.10
CA GLU A 44 12.89 51.18 -23.89
C GLU A 44 11.87 50.12 -23.46
N ILE A 45 12.35 48.98 -22.94
CA ILE A 45 11.46 47.92 -22.47
C ILE A 45 11.02 48.25 -21.04
N THR A 46 9.71 48.39 -20.83
CA THR A 46 9.18 48.55 -19.48
C THR A 46 9.09 47.20 -18.78
N GLU A 47 9.88 46.98 -17.72
CA GLU A 47 9.95 45.70 -17.02
C GLU A 47 9.01 45.61 -15.80
N GLY A 48 8.82 44.39 -15.28
CA GLY A 48 8.08 44.15 -14.04
C GLY A 48 6.56 44.16 -14.18
N ILE A 49 6.03 43.99 -15.39
CA ILE A 49 4.58 44.00 -15.61
C ILE A 49 3.95 42.73 -15.01
N SER A 50 3.00 42.86 -14.08
CA SER A 50 2.30 41.68 -13.57
C SER A 50 1.52 40.99 -14.70
N VAL A 51 1.50 39.65 -14.67
CA VAL A 51 0.94 38.83 -15.76
C VAL A 51 -0.58 38.93 -15.94
N ASP A 52 -1.26 39.53 -14.98
CA ASP A 52 -2.71 39.70 -14.90
C ASP A 52 -3.19 41.10 -15.31
N ARG A 53 -2.28 41.99 -15.77
CA ARG A 53 -2.62 43.38 -16.06
C ARG A 53 -3.22 43.56 -17.45
N THR A 54 -4.33 44.29 -17.50
CA THR A 54 -4.87 44.87 -18.74
C THR A 54 -3.98 46.01 -19.23
N ILE A 55 -3.80 46.11 -20.54
CA ILE A 55 -3.03 47.19 -21.16
C ILE A 55 -4.01 48.27 -21.66
N SER A 56 -3.79 49.52 -21.29
CA SER A 56 -4.59 50.67 -21.70
C SER A 56 -3.79 51.57 -22.64
N LEU A 57 -4.34 51.87 -23.80
CA LEU A 57 -3.76 52.79 -24.79
C LEU A 57 -4.64 54.03 -24.91
N PHE A 58 -4.05 55.22 -24.88
CA PHE A 58 -4.76 56.51 -24.96
C PHE A 58 -4.32 57.27 -26.22
N PHE A 59 -5.29 57.81 -26.96
CA PHE A 59 -5.08 58.42 -28.26
C PHE A 59 -5.63 59.85 -28.34
N SER A 60 -5.03 60.67 -29.21
CA SER A 60 -5.43 62.08 -29.41
C SER A 60 -6.83 62.23 -30.03
N ALA A 61 -7.31 61.22 -30.75
CA ALA A 61 -8.60 61.19 -31.43
C ALA A 61 -9.45 59.95 -31.07
N THR A 62 -10.76 60.05 -31.30
CA THR A 62 -11.69 58.93 -31.13
C THR A 62 -11.42 57.86 -32.19
N LEU A 63 -11.31 56.60 -31.76
CA LEU A 63 -10.97 55.44 -32.57
C LEU A 63 -12.19 54.92 -33.36
N ASP A 64 -11.97 54.46 -34.59
CA ASP A 64 -12.96 53.69 -35.35
C ASP A 64 -13.00 52.24 -34.84
N GLU A 65 -14.13 51.87 -34.25
CA GLU A 65 -14.37 50.56 -33.65
C GLU A 65 -14.14 49.39 -34.62
N THR A 66 -14.46 49.57 -35.91
CA THR A 66 -14.32 48.51 -36.92
C THR A 66 -12.87 48.21 -37.27
N THR A 67 -11.97 49.17 -37.05
CA THR A 67 -10.54 49.05 -37.39
C THR A 67 -9.65 48.77 -36.17
N THR A 68 -10.14 49.06 -34.97
CA THR A 68 -9.36 49.07 -33.73
C THR A 68 -8.72 47.72 -33.42
N SER A 69 -9.48 46.61 -33.51
CA SER A 69 -8.96 45.29 -33.16
C SER A 69 -7.92 44.75 -34.15
N ALA A 70 -7.97 45.17 -35.43
CA ALA A 70 -6.99 44.80 -36.45
C ALA A 70 -5.77 45.74 -36.43
N GLY A 71 -5.98 46.99 -36.02
CA GLY A 71 -4.95 48.02 -35.90
C GLY A 71 -3.98 47.83 -34.73
N ILE A 72 -4.37 47.05 -33.73
CA ILE A 72 -3.61 46.83 -32.48
C ILE A 72 -3.26 45.35 -32.35
N THR A 73 -1.97 45.03 -32.37
CA THR A 73 -1.46 43.67 -32.21
C THR A 73 -0.61 43.56 -30.94
N LEU A 74 -0.63 42.38 -30.33
CA LEU A 74 0.20 42.02 -29.19
C LEU A 74 0.91 40.71 -29.56
N SER A 75 2.22 40.64 -29.41
CA SER A 75 3.00 39.46 -29.78
C SER A 75 4.09 39.14 -28.75
N ALA A 76 4.48 37.87 -28.66
CA ALA A 76 5.61 37.39 -27.88
C ALA A 76 6.45 36.46 -28.75
N GLY A 77 7.77 36.66 -28.81
CA GLY A 77 8.66 35.86 -29.67
C GLY A 77 8.28 35.84 -31.16
N GLY A 78 7.63 36.90 -31.65
CA GLY A 78 7.15 37.01 -33.04
C GLY A 78 5.83 36.29 -33.34
N GLN A 79 5.20 35.66 -32.35
CA GLN A 79 3.88 35.05 -32.47
C GLN A 79 2.81 35.96 -31.87
N GLU A 80 1.67 36.10 -32.55
CA GLU A 80 0.56 36.92 -32.07
C GLU A 80 -0.15 36.26 -30.88
N VAL A 81 -0.43 37.06 -29.85
CA VAL A 81 -1.07 36.64 -28.61
C VAL A 81 -2.58 36.88 -28.74
N ASN A 82 -3.39 35.88 -28.40
CA ASN A 82 -4.84 36.03 -28.41
C ASN A 82 -5.29 37.09 -27.42
N LYS A 83 -5.90 38.17 -27.93
CA LYS A 83 -6.33 39.32 -27.16
C LYS A 83 -7.71 39.82 -27.60
N THR A 84 -8.43 40.43 -26.68
CA THR A 84 -9.63 41.23 -26.95
C THR A 84 -9.30 42.69 -26.77
N VAL A 85 -9.75 43.54 -27.69
CA VAL A 85 -9.62 45.00 -27.60
C VAL A 85 -10.99 45.62 -27.41
N SER A 86 -11.18 46.40 -26.35
CA SER A 86 -12.42 47.13 -26.08
C SER A 86 -12.18 48.63 -25.99
N LEU A 87 -13.16 49.43 -26.40
CA LEU A 87 -13.08 50.89 -26.36
C LEU A 87 -13.74 51.45 -25.10
N SER A 88 -13.22 52.57 -24.58
CA SER A 88 -13.91 53.34 -23.55
C SER A 88 -15.15 54.04 -24.08
N SER A 89 -16.03 54.51 -23.19
CA SER A 89 -17.28 55.20 -23.56
C SER A 89 -17.08 56.49 -24.36
N GLN A 90 -15.90 57.11 -24.27
CA GLN A 90 -15.53 58.29 -25.08
C GLN A 90 -14.74 57.92 -26.36
N GLY A 91 -14.43 56.64 -26.55
CA GLY A 91 -13.75 56.07 -27.72
C GLY A 91 -12.31 56.55 -27.96
N LYS A 92 -11.71 57.30 -27.03
CA LYS A 92 -10.31 57.77 -27.11
C LYS A 92 -9.29 56.84 -26.45
N SER A 93 -9.74 55.72 -25.89
CA SER A 93 -8.84 54.73 -25.31
C SER A 93 -9.26 53.31 -25.67
N ALA A 94 -8.25 52.47 -25.86
CA ALA A 94 -8.38 51.05 -26.13
C ALA A 94 -7.80 50.24 -24.96
N LEU A 95 -8.56 49.24 -24.50
CA LEU A 95 -8.19 48.31 -23.45
C LEU A 95 -7.90 46.95 -24.10
N ILE A 96 -6.68 46.47 -23.94
CA ILE A 96 -6.24 45.16 -24.43
C ILE A 96 -6.24 44.20 -23.24
N ALA A 97 -7.08 43.17 -23.32
CA ALA A 97 -7.11 42.06 -22.38
C ALA A 97 -6.67 40.77 -23.09
N VAL A 98 -5.77 40.01 -22.47
CA VAL A 98 -5.30 38.73 -23.00
C VAL A 98 -6.20 37.61 -22.52
N SER A 99 -6.41 36.58 -23.35
CA SER A 99 -7.16 35.39 -22.94
C SER A 99 -6.34 34.55 -21.97
N GLY A 100 -6.51 34.77 -20.66
CA GLY A 100 -5.76 34.11 -19.59
C GLY A 100 -4.75 35.04 -18.93
N LEU A 101 -3.59 34.51 -18.53
CA LEU A 101 -2.47 35.28 -18.00
C LEU A 101 -1.36 35.39 -19.04
N LEU A 102 -0.60 36.49 -19.00
CA LEU A 102 0.67 36.57 -19.69
C LEU A 102 1.67 35.56 -19.09
N GLN A 103 2.68 35.18 -19.85
CA GLN A 103 3.74 34.30 -19.37
C GLN A 103 4.75 35.11 -18.57
N ASN A 104 5.14 34.63 -17.38
CA ASN A 104 6.16 35.27 -16.56
C ASN A 104 7.49 35.47 -17.34
N GLY A 105 8.22 36.54 -17.02
CA GLY A 105 9.54 36.84 -17.59
C GLY A 105 9.58 37.07 -19.12
N THR A 106 8.43 37.17 -19.78
CA THR A 106 8.32 37.22 -21.24
C THR A 106 8.24 38.66 -21.75
N ILE A 107 8.95 38.94 -22.86
CA ILE A 107 8.88 40.23 -23.56
C ILE A 107 7.71 40.18 -24.54
N TYR A 108 6.79 41.13 -24.38
CA TYR A 108 5.67 41.36 -25.25
C TYR A 108 5.88 42.63 -26.07
N THR A 109 5.52 42.57 -27.35
CA THR A 109 5.57 43.70 -28.28
C THR A 109 4.15 44.10 -28.66
N ILE A 110 3.78 45.34 -28.40
CA ILE A 110 2.56 45.96 -28.90
C ILE A 110 2.90 46.69 -30.19
N SER A 111 2.18 46.41 -31.27
CA SER A 111 2.34 47.13 -32.53
C SER A 111 1.02 47.76 -32.97
N LEU A 112 1.09 49.06 -33.26
CA LEU A 112 0.03 49.85 -33.88
C LEU A 112 0.36 49.95 -35.37
N ASN A 113 -0.53 49.46 -36.23
CA ASN A 113 -0.34 49.46 -37.67
C ASN A 113 -1.24 50.49 -38.38
N ASP A 114 -1.03 50.66 -39.68
CA ASP A 114 -1.69 51.67 -40.52
C ASP A 114 -3.20 51.41 -40.75
N ALA A 115 -3.68 50.21 -40.42
CA ALA A 115 -5.10 49.89 -40.42
C ALA A 115 -5.84 50.57 -39.26
N LEU A 116 -5.17 51.01 -38.20
CA LEU A 116 -5.80 51.73 -37.09
C LEU A 116 -6.24 53.14 -37.56
N LYS A 117 -7.54 53.41 -37.51
CA LYS A 117 -8.15 54.67 -37.95
C LYS A 117 -8.84 55.41 -36.81
N SER A 118 -8.85 56.75 -36.87
CA SER A 118 -9.80 57.57 -36.11
C SER A 118 -11.19 57.55 -36.77
N THR A 119 -12.22 58.00 -36.07
CA THR A 119 -13.58 58.20 -36.63
C THR A 119 -13.63 59.24 -37.76
N SER A 120 -12.61 60.09 -37.87
CA SER A 120 -12.42 61.02 -38.99
C SER A 120 -11.65 60.42 -40.18
N GLY A 121 -11.27 59.14 -40.10
CA GLY A 121 -10.56 58.40 -41.16
C GLY A 121 -9.04 58.61 -41.19
N ALA A 122 -8.45 59.32 -40.22
CA ALA A 122 -7.00 59.51 -40.14
C ALA A 122 -6.32 58.21 -39.68
N SER A 123 -5.24 57.81 -40.36
CA SER A 123 -4.39 56.67 -39.94
C SER A 123 -3.37 57.11 -38.89
N ILE A 124 -3.07 56.20 -37.95
CA ILE A 124 -1.94 56.39 -37.04
C ILE A 124 -0.62 56.20 -37.80
N THR A 125 0.44 56.88 -37.37
CA THR A 125 1.80 56.50 -37.76
C THR A 125 2.15 55.16 -37.11
N PRO A 126 2.53 54.12 -37.86
CA PRO A 126 2.87 52.83 -37.27
C PRO A 126 3.97 52.96 -36.20
N THR A 127 3.73 52.34 -35.06
CA THR A 127 4.66 52.36 -33.93
C THR A 127 4.60 51.05 -33.16
N SER A 128 5.71 50.66 -32.54
CA SER A 128 5.78 49.47 -31.71
C SER A 128 6.60 49.73 -30.46
N PHE A 129 6.17 49.17 -29.34
CA PHE A 129 6.86 49.30 -28.07
C PHE A 129 6.71 48.01 -27.26
N GLN A 130 7.60 47.83 -26.29
CA GLN A 130 7.80 46.56 -25.60
C GLN A 130 7.66 46.69 -24.10
N PHE A 131 7.17 45.62 -23.49
CA PHE A 131 7.18 45.47 -22.04
C PHE A 131 7.56 44.03 -21.68
N LYS A 132 8.12 43.84 -20.50
CA LYS A 132 8.50 42.53 -19.97
C LYS A 132 7.72 42.25 -18.70
N THR A 133 7.06 41.11 -18.65
CA THR A 133 6.33 40.70 -17.46
C THR A 133 7.28 40.32 -16.32
N GLN A 134 6.81 40.41 -15.09
CA GLN A 134 7.54 39.96 -13.90
C GLN A 134 8.00 38.50 -14.03
N ALA A 135 9.17 38.18 -13.51
CA ALA A 135 9.63 36.78 -13.41
C ALA A 135 8.75 36.01 -12.41
N GLY A 136 8.55 34.71 -12.64
CA GLY A 136 7.76 33.83 -11.76
C GLY A 136 8.54 33.40 -10.52
N ASP A 137 7.86 32.77 -9.57
CA ASP A 137 8.47 32.17 -8.37
C ASP A 137 9.56 31.13 -8.71
N LEU A 138 10.35 30.75 -7.71
CA LEU A 138 11.28 29.63 -7.84
C LEU A 138 10.47 28.33 -7.87
N ASP A 139 10.61 27.56 -8.95
CA ASP A 139 9.94 26.26 -9.10
C ASP A 139 10.98 25.13 -9.05
N LEU A 140 10.60 24.03 -8.41
CA LEU A 140 11.36 22.77 -8.49
C LEU A 140 10.91 22.01 -9.74
N VAL A 141 11.82 21.85 -10.69
CA VAL A 141 11.59 21.21 -11.99
C VAL A 141 11.60 19.69 -11.87
N SER A 142 12.60 19.13 -11.17
CA SER A 142 12.71 17.70 -10.95
C SER A 142 13.55 17.36 -9.72
N VAL A 143 13.36 16.15 -9.22
CA VAL A 143 14.16 15.57 -8.15
C VAL A 143 14.66 14.22 -8.59
N ALA A 144 15.96 13.99 -8.46
CA ALA A 144 16.56 12.68 -8.67
C ALA A 144 17.15 12.14 -7.38
N ILE A 145 16.96 10.84 -7.16
CA ILE A 145 17.58 10.09 -6.07
C ILE A 145 18.55 9.09 -6.70
N ASN A 146 19.81 9.13 -6.28
CA ASN A 146 20.89 8.31 -6.82
C ASN A 146 20.97 8.37 -8.37
N GLY A 147 20.71 9.55 -8.94
CA GLY A 147 20.75 9.80 -10.39
C GLY A 147 19.50 9.36 -11.16
N SER A 148 18.48 8.81 -10.51
CA SER A 148 17.20 8.45 -11.13
C SER A 148 16.11 9.46 -10.76
N ASP A 149 15.46 10.05 -11.75
CA ASP A 149 14.30 10.92 -11.53
C ASP A 149 13.17 10.12 -10.86
N ILE A 150 12.59 10.67 -9.80
CA ILE A 150 11.54 10.02 -9.01
C ILE A 150 10.14 10.27 -9.58
N GLY A 151 9.98 11.28 -10.45
CA GLY A 151 8.69 11.69 -11.01
C GLY A 151 7.59 11.83 -9.95
N ASN A 152 6.40 11.33 -10.27
CA ASN A 152 5.24 11.35 -9.37
C ASN A 152 5.09 10.04 -8.56
N ASN A 153 6.19 9.35 -8.26
CA ASN A 153 6.13 8.07 -7.55
C ASN A 153 5.63 8.28 -6.11
N PRO A 154 4.48 7.69 -5.71
CA PRO A 154 3.90 7.90 -4.39
C PRO A 154 4.68 7.22 -3.25
N ARG A 155 5.57 6.26 -3.56
CA ARG A 155 6.41 5.59 -2.57
C ARG A 155 7.74 5.17 -3.16
N ILE A 156 8.78 5.90 -2.78
CA ILE A 156 10.14 5.66 -3.21
C ILE A 156 10.80 4.68 -2.26
N GLN A 157 11.28 3.58 -2.80
CA GLN A 157 11.88 2.49 -2.06
C GLN A 157 13.15 2.02 -2.72
N ASN A 158 13.89 1.13 -2.04
CA ASN A 158 15.16 0.60 -2.51
C ASN A 158 16.25 1.66 -2.76
N VAL A 159 16.19 2.77 -2.01
CA VAL A 159 17.19 3.84 -2.09
C VAL A 159 18.53 3.36 -1.53
N ASP A 160 19.62 3.65 -2.23
CA ASP A 160 20.95 3.29 -1.78
C ASP A 160 21.33 4.11 -0.53
N PRO A 161 21.86 3.48 0.54
CA PRO A 161 22.34 4.23 1.70
C PRO A 161 23.47 5.22 1.40
N GLN A 162 24.21 5.03 0.31
CA GLN A 162 25.05 6.08 -0.28
C GLN A 162 24.17 7.07 -1.06
N LEU A 163 23.35 7.81 -0.33
CA LEU A 163 22.34 8.70 -0.91
C LEU A 163 22.99 9.86 -1.66
N THR A 164 22.50 10.14 -2.87
CA THR A 164 22.69 11.42 -3.55
C THR A 164 21.33 11.96 -3.97
N LEU A 165 21.03 13.19 -3.59
CA LEU A 165 19.84 13.92 -4.02
C LEU A 165 20.25 15.01 -5.00
N THR A 166 19.54 15.12 -6.12
CA THR A 166 19.74 16.18 -7.10
C THR A 166 18.43 16.91 -7.30
N PHE A 167 18.45 18.23 -7.18
CA PHE A 167 17.31 19.12 -7.34
C PHE A 167 17.57 20.05 -8.52
N GLU A 168 16.67 20.06 -9.49
CA GLU A 168 16.70 20.98 -10.62
C GLU A 168 15.66 22.07 -10.42
N PHE A 169 16.05 23.33 -10.57
CA PHE A 169 15.18 24.49 -10.38
C PHE A 169 14.99 25.29 -11.67
N SER A 170 13.88 26.03 -11.75
CA SER A 170 13.54 26.84 -12.92
C SER A 170 14.50 28.02 -13.14
N THR A 171 15.20 28.44 -12.10
CA THR A 171 16.16 29.55 -12.11
C THR A 171 17.26 29.32 -11.07
N ALA A 172 18.34 30.12 -11.13
CA ALA A 172 19.45 30.05 -10.18
C ALA A 172 18.96 30.21 -8.73
N VAL A 173 19.46 29.36 -7.85
CA VAL A 173 19.11 29.33 -6.42
C VAL A 173 20.11 30.12 -5.60
N ASN A 174 19.65 30.79 -4.53
CA ASN A 174 20.55 31.29 -3.51
C ASN A 174 21.06 30.10 -2.67
N VAL A 175 22.29 29.66 -2.93
CA VAL A 175 22.86 28.47 -2.30
C VAL A 175 22.92 28.58 -0.76
N ASN A 176 23.10 29.79 -0.22
CA ASN A 176 23.12 29.99 1.24
C ASN A 176 21.72 29.79 1.85
N SER A 177 20.66 30.30 1.20
CA SER A 177 19.29 30.06 1.69
C SER A 177 18.90 28.59 1.54
N PHE A 178 19.38 27.90 0.50
CA PHE A 178 19.21 26.45 0.38
C PHE A 178 19.87 25.67 1.52
N GLN A 179 21.10 26.03 1.91
CA GLN A 179 21.78 25.40 3.04
C GLN A 179 20.97 25.53 4.34
N THR A 180 20.29 26.66 4.53
CA THR A 180 19.42 26.87 5.69
C THR A 180 18.04 26.25 5.54
N ALA A 181 17.49 26.11 4.33
CA ALA A 181 16.15 25.58 4.09
C ALA A 181 16.12 24.04 4.03
N PHE A 182 17.21 23.40 3.57
CA PHE A 182 17.26 21.95 3.40
C PHE A 182 17.45 21.22 4.73
N ARG A 183 16.67 20.17 4.97
CA ARG A 183 16.79 19.28 6.13
C ARG A 183 16.69 17.82 5.70
N LEU A 184 17.62 17.02 6.20
CA LEU A 184 17.54 15.56 6.27
C LEU A 184 17.71 15.17 7.75
N PRO A 185 16.63 14.93 8.49
CA PRO A 185 16.69 14.71 9.93
C PRO A 185 17.69 13.61 10.33
N GLY A 186 18.53 13.91 11.31
CA GLY A 186 19.52 12.97 11.84
C GLY A 186 20.78 12.77 10.97
N LYS A 187 20.94 13.52 9.88
CA LYS A 187 22.14 13.46 9.02
C LYS A 187 22.69 14.87 8.75
N THR A 188 24.01 14.99 8.79
CA THR A 188 24.70 16.15 8.21
C THR A 188 24.85 15.92 6.72
N VAL A 189 24.72 16.99 5.93
CA VAL A 189 24.79 16.92 4.46
C VAL A 189 25.84 17.87 3.92
N SER A 190 26.45 17.47 2.80
CA SER A 190 27.26 18.32 1.94
C SER A 190 26.40 18.77 0.76
N ILE A 191 26.47 20.06 0.46
CA ILE A 191 25.67 20.71 -0.59
C ILE A 191 26.62 21.31 -1.61
N THR A 192 26.38 21.02 -2.88
CA THR A 192 27.12 21.59 -4.01
C THR A 192 26.15 22.06 -5.07
N SER A 193 26.51 23.09 -5.81
CA SER A 193 25.71 23.63 -6.91
C SER A 193 26.42 23.45 -8.24
N SER A 194 25.64 23.39 -9.32
CA SER A 194 26.12 23.32 -10.69
C SER A 194 25.08 23.95 -11.64
N ASN A 195 25.39 24.01 -12.93
CA ASN A 195 24.49 24.57 -13.95
C ASN A 195 24.02 26.00 -13.61
N GLU A 196 24.98 26.89 -13.31
CA GLU A 196 24.69 28.28 -12.91
C GLU A 196 23.76 28.34 -11.68
N ASP A 197 24.02 27.48 -10.69
CA ASP A 197 23.24 27.34 -9.45
C ASP A 197 21.76 26.94 -9.64
N LYS A 198 21.38 26.42 -10.82
CA LYS A 198 20.05 25.83 -11.06
C LYS A 198 19.94 24.39 -10.59
N THR A 199 21.08 23.72 -10.43
CA THR A 199 21.13 22.33 -9.99
C THR A 199 21.81 22.26 -8.63
N ILE A 200 21.12 21.73 -7.61
CA ILE A 200 21.67 21.51 -6.27
C ILE A 200 21.82 20.02 -6.01
N ASN A 201 23.03 19.60 -5.63
CA ASN A 201 23.33 18.23 -5.22
C ASN A 201 23.54 18.18 -3.70
N VAL A 202 22.87 17.24 -3.05
CA VAL A 202 22.94 17.01 -1.60
C VAL A 202 23.36 15.58 -1.33
N THR A 203 24.41 15.41 -0.54
CA THR A 203 24.93 14.08 -0.14
C THR A 203 25.12 14.04 1.37
N PRO A 204 24.56 13.07 2.09
CA PRO A 204 24.87 12.90 3.52
C PRO A 204 26.35 12.63 3.74
N THR A 205 26.93 13.19 4.80
CA THR A 205 28.35 12.97 5.13
C THR A 205 28.63 11.57 5.65
N THR A 206 27.58 10.83 6.03
CA THR A 206 27.64 9.42 6.43
C THR A 206 26.52 8.67 5.72
N SER A 207 26.78 7.42 5.34
CA SER A 207 25.77 6.55 4.75
C SER A 207 24.53 6.45 5.64
N LEU A 208 23.37 6.29 5.02
CA LEU A 208 22.13 6.01 5.72
C LEU A 208 22.14 4.59 6.32
N ASP A 209 21.16 4.32 7.17
CA ASP A 209 20.93 2.96 7.66
C ASP A 209 20.09 2.22 6.61
N TYR A 210 20.35 0.92 6.43
CA TYR A 210 19.51 0.05 5.61
C TYR A 210 18.14 -0.18 6.25
N ILE A 211 17.13 -0.53 5.44
CA ILE A 211 15.77 -0.90 5.90
C ILE A 211 15.16 0.18 6.81
N LYS A 212 15.27 1.44 6.40
CA LYS A 212 14.81 2.56 7.22
C LYS A 212 14.09 3.59 6.38
N LYS A 213 13.01 4.11 6.96
CA LYS A 213 12.28 5.26 6.42
C LYS A 213 13.06 6.53 6.73
N TYR A 214 13.29 7.34 5.71
CA TYR A 214 13.84 8.68 5.81
C TYR A 214 12.90 9.68 5.14
N SER A 215 13.08 10.95 5.50
CA SER A 215 12.42 12.06 4.82
C SER A 215 13.41 13.19 4.65
N PHE A 216 13.29 13.98 3.59
CA PHE A 216 13.94 15.27 3.52
C PHE A 216 12.91 16.36 3.22
N SER A 217 13.30 17.60 3.50
CA SER A 217 12.49 18.77 3.21
C SER A 217 13.35 19.95 2.78
N ILE A 218 12.77 20.82 1.96
CA ILE A 218 13.23 22.16 1.63
C ILE A 218 12.11 23.09 2.11
N SER A 219 12.36 23.97 3.07
CA SER A 219 11.35 24.93 3.54
C SER A 219 11.09 26.04 2.52
N ASP A 220 10.04 26.82 2.77
CA ASP A 220 9.70 28.05 2.05
C ASP A 220 10.66 29.22 2.32
N ASP A 221 11.63 29.04 3.23
CA ASP A 221 12.77 29.96 3.41
C ASP A 221 13.75 29.93 2.23
N LEU A 222 13.62 28.97 1.31
CA LEU A 222 14.43 28.92 0.10
C LEU A 222 14.07 30.10 -0.82
N GLU A 223 15.12 30.76 -1.32
CA GLU A 223 14.99 31.84 -2.28
C GLU A 223 15.80 31.56 -3.54
N SER A 224 15.35 32.08 -4.68
CA SER A 224 16.21 32.21 -5.87
C SER A 224 17.37 33.18 -5.60
N ALA A 225 18.37 33.19 -6.48
CA ALA A 225 19.47 34.18 -6.43
C ALA A 225 18.97 35.64 -6.53
N GLU A 226 17.75 35.85 -7.02
CA GLU A 226 17.10 37.15 -7.15
C GLU A 226 16.10 37.45 -6.00
N GLY A 227 16.05 36.61 -4.96
CA GLY A 227 15.18 36.80 -3.79
C GLY A 227 13.72 36.37 -3.99
N ARG A 228 13.43 35.60 -5.05
CA ARG A 228 12.09 35.05 -5.30
C ARG A 228 11.76 33.86 -4.39
N SER A 229 10.51 33.76 -3.95
CA SER A 229 10.00 32.73 -3.04
C SER A 229 9.98 31.32 -3.63
N PHE A 230 10.03 30.31 -2.75
CA PHE A 230 9.83 28.89 -3.04
C PHE A 230 8.68 28.32 -2.21
N GLY A 231 7.85 27.45 -2.79
CA GLY A 231 6.68 26.89 -2.10
C GLY A 231 6.97 25.80 -1.06
N GLY A 232 8.23 25.44 -0.86
CA GLY A 232 8.64 24.30 -0.05
C GLY A 232 8.45 22.96 -0.76
N TYR A 233 9.16 21.93 -0.30
CA TYR A 233 9.08 20.58 -0.82
C TYR A 233 9.44 19.57 0.26
N SER A 234 8.73 18.44 0.33
CA SER A 234 9.09 17.35 1.23
C SER A 234 8.82 16.01 0.58
N LEU A 235 9.60 15.02 0.98
CA LEU A 235 9.53 13.68 0.41
C LEU A 235 9.97 12.65 1.44
N GLU A 236 9.28 11.50 1.42
CA GLU A 236 9.67 10.32 2.17
C GLU A 236 10.20 9.24 1.23
N PHE A 237 11.19 8.48 1.70
CA PHE A 237 11.76 7.35 0.97
C PHE A 237 12.25 6.26 1.91
N TYR A 238 12.42 5.06 1.38
CA TYR A 238 12.89 3.88 2.12
C TYR A 238 14.20 3.39 1.55
N THR A 239 15.20 3.21 2.41
CA THR A 239 16.47 2.59 2.01
C THR A 239 16.30 1.11 1.72
N LYS A 240 17.12 0.59 0.81
CA LYS A 240 17.11 -0.83 0.42
C LYS A 240 17.46 -1.76 1.58
N LEU A 241 17.21 -3.05 1.35
CA LEU A 241 17.66 -4.12 2.23
C LEU A 241 19.20 -4.17 2.30
N ASP A 242 19.73 -4.49 3.47
CA ASP A 242 21.15 -4.75 3.64
C ASP A 242 21.48 -6.12 3.05
N PRO A 243 22.24 -6.21 1.95
CA PRO A 243 22.50 -7.48 1.29
C PRO A 243 23.52 -8.35 2.05
N SER A 244 24.11 -7.87 3.14
CA SER A 244 25.09 -8.64 3.90
C SER A 244 24.43 -9.73 4.75
N ASP A 245 25.02 -10.93 4.72
CA ASP A 245 24.59 -12.05 5.54
C ASP A 245 24.75 -11.72 7.04
N LYS A 246 23.67 -11.86 7.83
CA LYS A 246 23.62 -11.66 9.29
C LYS A 246 24.20 -12.83 10.07
N PHE A 247 24.24 -14.00 9.45
CA PHE A 247 24.82 -15.21 10.01
C PHE A 247 25.72 -15.90 8.98
N PRO A 248 26.73 -16.69 9.39
CA PRO A 248 27.54 -17.48 8.47
C PRO A 248 26.68 -18.44 7.64
N ARG A 249 26.98 -18.56 6.35
CA ARG A 249 26.32 -19.53 5.48
C ARG A 249 26.66 -20.95 5.90
N ILE A 250 25.62 -21.79 5.93
CA ILE A 250 25.65 -23.22 6.14
C ILE A 250 24.93 -23.88 4.96
N THR A 251 25.03 -25.20 4.82
CA THR A 251 24.32 -25.89 3.73
C THR A 251 22.81 -25.77 3.92
N SER A 252 22.04 -25.89 2.83
CA SER A 252 20.57 -25.81 2.90
C SER A 252 19.96 -26.85 3.86
N GLU A 253 20.51 -28.07 3.92
CA GLU A 253 20.05 -29.10 4.87
C GLU A 253 20.37 -28.73 6.32
N GLU A 254 21.54 -28.16 6.60
CA GLU A 254 21.87 -27.65 7.94
C GLU A 254 20.96 -26.49 8.33
N LEU A 255 20.62 -25.59 7.39
CA LEU A 255 19.70 -24.49 7.63
C LEU A 255 18.28 -25.00 7.90
N LEU A 256 17.78 -25.95 7.12
CA LEU A 256 16.49 -26.61 7.35
C LEU A 256 16.46 -27.27 8.73
N THR A 257 17.50 -28.03 9.07
CA THR A 257 17.63 -28.67 10.39
C THR A 257 17.63 -27.62 11.51
N LYS A 258 18.37 -26.52 11.35
CA LYS A 258 18.44 -25.44 12.34
C LYS A 258 17.10 -24.76 12.56
N VAL A 259 16.33 -24.53 11.49
CA VAL A 259 14.98 -23.95 11.58
C VAL A 259 14.02 -24.92 12.22
N GLN A 260 14.05 -26.19 11.84
CA GLN A 260 13.26 -27.24 12.49
C GLN A 260 13.56 -27.34 13.98
N GLU A 261 14.84 -27.39 14.38
CA GLU A 261 15.26 -27.50 15.78
C GLU A 261 14.82 -26.28 16.60
N GLN A 262 15.03 -25.06 16.07
CA GLN A 262 14.65 -23.84 16.80
C GLN A 262 13.14 -23.71 16.91
N THR A 263 12.37 -24.00 15.86
CA THR A 263 10.91 -23.96 15.90
C THR A 263 10.36 -25.05 16.81
N PHE A 264 10.98 -26.24 16.85
CA PHE A 264 10.61 -27.32 17.76
C PHE A 264 10.64 -26.89 19.24
N LYS A 265 11.58 -26.02 19.64
CA LYS A 265 11.65 -25.48 21.01
C LYS A 265 10.39 -24.73 21.43
N TYR A 266 9.59 -24.20 20.50
CA TYR A 266 8.29 -23.61 20.82
C TYR A 266 7.35 -24.63 21.48
N PHE A 267 7.31 -25.85 20.93
CA PHE A 267 6.46 -26.93 21.45
C PHE A 267 7.14 -27.69 22.60
N TRP A 268 8.47 -27.76 22.58
CA TRP A 268 9.22 -28.53 23.56
C TRP A 268 9.56 -27.75 24.83
N ASP A 269 10.39 -26.72 24.71
CA ASP A 269 10.89 -25.88 25.81
C ASP A 269 9.80 -24.91 26.30
N PHE A 270 9.09 -24.31 25.35
CA PHE A 270 8.01 -23.36 25.62
C PHE A 270 6.62 -24.03 25.73
N GLY A 271 6.55 -25.36 25.64
CA GLY A 271 5.35 -26.13 25.99
C GLY A 271 4.90 -25.86 27.44
N HIS A 272 3.61 -25.91 27.69
CA HIS A 272 3.06 -25.61 29.02
C HIS A 272 3.56 -26.66 30.05
N PRO A 273 4.08 -26.25 31.22
CA PRO A 273 4.79 -27.15 32.12
C PRO A 273 3.89 -28.19 32.79
N ASN A 274 2.57 -27.98 32.87
CA ASN A 274 1.66 -28.94 33.51
C ASN A 274 0.97 -29.88 32.51
N SER A 275 0.52 -29.36 31.36
CA SER A 275 -0.16 -30.16 30.33
C SER A 275 0.79 -30.70 29.25
N GLY A 276 1.92 -30.05 29.00
CA GLY A 276 2.77 -30.32 27.84
C GLY A 276 2.22 -29.78 26.52
N LEU A 277 1.04 -29.15 26.53
CA LEU A 277 0.38 -28.58 25.35
C LEU A 277 1.04 -27.27 24.90
N ALA A 278 0.80 -26.89 23.64
CA ALA A 278 1.30 -25.67 23.05
C ALA A 278 0.57 -24.45 23.61
N ARG A 279 1.33 -23.43 24.03
CA ARG A 279 0.76 -22.13 24.34
C ARG A 279 0.28 -21.46 23.07
N GLU A 280 -0.78 -20.65 23.17
CA GLU A 280 -1.34 -19.91 22.05
C GLU A 280 -0.34 -18.89 21.47
N ARG A 281 0.30 -18.12 22.34
CA ARG A 281 1.38 -17.18 21.99
C ARG A 281 2.37 -17.08 23.14
N ASN A 282 3.51 -16.43 22.89
CA ASN A 282 4.50 -16.12 23.91
C ASN A 282 3.98 -15.20 25.04
N THR A 283 2.85 -14.52 24.82
CA THR A 283 2.21 -13.59 25.76
C THR A 283 0.94 -14.16 26.41
N SER A 284 0.57 -15.41 26.14
CA SER A 284 -0.74 -15.97 26.55
C SER A 284 -0.77 -16.61 27.95
N GLY A 285 0.34 -16.53 28.70
CA GLY A 285 0.45 -17.07 30.06
C GLY A 285 0.20 -18.58 30.11
N ASN A 286 -0.89 -18.98 30.79
CA ASN A 286 -1.30 -20.38 30.94
C ASN A 286 -2.32 -20.83 29.88
N THR A 287 -2.67 -19.98 28.92
CA THR A 287 -3.61 -20.37 27.84
C THR A 287 -2.90 -21.29 26.84
N VAL A 288 -3.45 -22.48 26.64
CA VAL A 288 -3.02 -23.43 25.61
C VAL A 288 -4.09 -23.53 24.52
N THR A 289 -3.64 -23.76 23.28
CA THR A 289 -4.50 -23.87 22.10
C THR A 289 -4.58 -25.32 21.62
N ILE A 290 -5.77 -25.79 21.27
CA ILE A 290 -5.97 -27.20 20.93
C ILE A 290 -5.46 -27.54 19.54
N GLY A 291 -5.82 -26.82 18.48
CA GLY A 291 -5.32 -27.15 17.14
C GLY A 291 -3.82 -26.91 17.00
N GLY A 292 -3.31 -25.81 17.58
CA GLY A 292 -1.87 -25.57 17.66
C GLY A 292 -1.11 -26.66 18.43
N SER A 293 -1.72 -27.24 19.47
CA SER A 293 -1.16 -28.41 20.16
C SER A 293 -1.21 -29.68 19.31
N GLY A 294 -2.20 -29.82 18.41
CA GLY A 294 -2.24 -30.87 17.39
C GLY A 294 -1.02 -30.84 16.47
N PHE A 295 -0.60 -29.64 16.07
CA PHE A 295 0.65 -29.46 15.32
C PHE A 295 1.87 -29.78 16.21
N GLY A 296 1.81 -29.37 17.48
CA GLY A 296 2.86 -29.64 18.46
C GLY A 296 3.12 -31.12 18.70
N VAL A 297 2.09 -31.98 18.79
CA VAL A 297 2.30 -33.43 18.99
C VAL A 297 2.97 -34.08 17.78
N MET A 298 2.69 -33.61 16.55
CA MET A 298 3.43 -34.07 15.36
C MET A 298 4.89 -33.60 15.40
N SER A 299 5.16 -32.38 15.88
CA SER A 299 6.52 -31.86 16.01
C SER A 299 7.39 -32.67 16.98
N ILE A 300 6.78 -33.30 18.00
CA ILE A 300 7.49 -34.21 18.91
C ILE A 300 8.04 -35.42 18.14
N LEU A 301 7.29 -35.96 17.19
CA LEU A 301 7.77 -37.07 16.36
C LEU A 301 8.96 -36.64 15.50
N VAL A 302 8.87 -35.45 14.90
CA VAL A 302 9.98 -34.84 14.16
C VAL A 302 11.21 -34.68 15.06
N GLY A 303 11.03 -34.21 16.31
CA GLY A 303 12.11 -34.08 17.28
C GLY A 303 12.77 -35.40 17.65
N ILE A 304 12.01 -36.49 17.73
CA ILE A 304 12.56 -37.85 17.95
C ILE A 304 13.36 -38.30 16.72
N GLU A 305 12.77 -38.20 15.52
CA GLU A 305 13.39 -38.69 14.27
C GLU A 305 14.62 -37.88 13.85
N ARG A 306 14.64 -36.58 14.14
CA ARG A 306 15.80 -35.70 13.91
C ARG A 306 16.83 -35.76 15.05
N GLY A 307 16.54 -36.47 16.15
CA GLY A 307 17.43 -36.60 17.29
C GLY A 307 17.60 -35.34 18.14
N PHE A 308 16.64 -34.40 18.08
CA PHE A 308 16.60 -33.23 18.98
C PHE A 308 16.28 -33.65 20.42
N ILE A 309 15.52 -34.74 20.56
CA ILE A 309 15.19 -35.40 21.83
C ILE A 309 15.30 -36.91 21.67
N THR A 310 15.43 -37.62 22.78
CA THR A 310 15.34 -39.08 22.76
C THR A 310 13.90 -39.55 22.61
N ARG A 311 13.71 -40.79 22.12
CA ARG A 311 12.38 -41.41 22.06
C ARG A 311 11.72 -41.49 23.45
N GLU A 312 12.49 -41.81 24.49
CA GLU A 312 11.98 -41.92 25.86
C GLU A 312 11.40 -40.59 26.35
N GLU A 313 12.13 -39.48 26.16
CA GLU A 313 11.64 -38.15 26.50
C GLU A 313 10.36 -37.81 25.74
N GLY A 314 10.34 -38.09 24.43
CA GLY A 314 9.17 -37.88 23.59
C GLY A 314 7.95 -38.66 24.06
N VAL A 315 8.11 -39.96 24.37
CA VAL A 315 7.03 -40.83 24.88
C VAL A 315 6.52 -40.33 26.24
N VAL A 316 7.40 -39.88 27.14
CA VAL A 316 7.00 -39.29 28.43
C VAL A 316 6.18 -38.00 28.21
N ARG A 317 6.60 -37.12 27.29
CA ARG A 317 5.84 -35.91 26.96
C ARG A 317 4.47 -36.24 26.35
N LEU A 318 4.41 -37.18 25.41
CA LEU A 318 3.18 -37.61 24.76
C LEU A 318 2.20 -38.20 25.78
N LYS A 319 2.67 -39.04 26.72
CA LYS A 319 1.84 -39.59 27.80
C LYS A 319 1.19 -38.50 28.63
N LYS A 320 1.98 -37.50 29.03
CA LYS A 320 1.52 -36.34 29.79
C LYS A 320 0.43 -35.56 29.04
N ILE A 321 0.62 -35.33 27.74
CA ILE A 321 -0.33 -34.61 26.90
C ILE A 321 -1.67 -35.38 26.81
N VAL A 322 -1.63 -36.67 26.49
CA VAL A 322 -2.89 -37.45 26.32
C VAL A 322 -3.62 -37.65 27.65
N ASP A 323 -2.90 -37.78 28.76
CA ASP A 323 -3.51 -37.84 30.10
C ASP A 323 -4.20 -36.53 30.46
N PHE A 324 -3.58 -35.40 30.14
CA PHE A 324 -4.17 -34.09 30.36
C PHE A 324 -5.43 -33.89 29.50
N LEU A 325 -5.35 -34.18 28.20
CA LEU A 325 -6.48 -34.06 27.27
C LEU A 325 -7.68 -34.94 27.66
N LYS A 326 -7.41 -36.11 28.24
CA LYS A 326 -8.44 -37.02 28.78
C LYS A 326 -9.15 -36.47 30.01
N ALA A 327 -8.49 -35.62 30.80
CA ALA A 327 -9.07 -35.01 31.99
C ALA A 327 -9.66 -33.61 31.74
N ALA A 328 -9.35 -32.99 30.60
CA ALA A 328 -9.79 -31.64 30.25
C ALA A 328 -11.29 -31.57 29.89
N ASP A 329 -11.84 -30.36 29.87
CA ASP A 329 -13.21 -30.11 29.44
C ASP A 329 -13.42 -30.59 27.99
N ARG A 330 -14.52 -31.32 27.78
CA ARG A 330 -14.99 -31.78 26.47
C ARG A 330 -16.51 -31.64 26.37
N PHE A 331 -16.97 -31.34 25.18
CA PHE A 331 -18.37 -31.07 24.86
C PHE A 331 -18.77 -32.01 23.73
N HIS A 332 -19.48 -33.10 24.04
CA HIS A 332 -19.73 -34.17 23.06
C HIS A 332 -18.43 -34.71 22.45
N GLY A 333 -17.42 -34.90 23.30
CA GLY A 333 -16.06 -35.30 22.89
C GLY A 333 -15.25 -34.22 22.17
N VAL A 334 -15.78 -33.03 21.91
CA VAL A 334 -15.03 -31.95 21.25
C VAL A 334 -14.39 -31.04 22.31
N TRP A 335 -13.10 -30.73 22.14
CA TRP A 335 -12.41 -29.79 23.03
C TRP A 335 -12.71 -28.33 22.64
N PRO A 336 -12.58 -27.37 23.57
CA PRO A 336 -12.65 -25.96 23.23
C PRO A 336 -11.45 -25.49 22.43
N HIS A 337 -11.56 -24.30 21.82
CA HIS A 337 -10.45 -23.64 21.15
C HIS A 337 -9.26 -23.40 22.11
N TRP A 338 -9.55 -22.79 23.26
CA TRP A 338 -8.59 -22.52 24.33
C TRP A 338 -8.99 -23.18 25.64
N MET A 339 -7.97 -23.59 26.40
CA MET A 339 -8.13 -24.03 27.77
C MET A 339 -6.97 -23.58 28.64
N ASN A 340 -7.18 -23.57 29.95
CA ASN A 340 -6.13 -23.33 30.92
C ASN A 340 -5.21 -24.56 31.01
N GLY A 341 -3.92 -24.38 30.72
CA GLY A 341 -2.94 -25.46 30.69
C GLY A 341 -2.59 -26.08 32.04
N ASP A 342 -3.04 -25.50 33.16
CA ASP A 342 -2.92 -26.11 34.49
C ASP A 342 -4.10 -27.02 34.81
N THR A 343 -5.30 -26.62 34.42
CA THR A 343 -6.55 -27.23 34.92
C THR A 343 -7.34 -27.99 33.88
N GLY A 344 -7.12 -27.73 32.58
CA GLY A 344 -7.92 -28.28 31.48
C GLY A 344 -9.29 -27.62 31.33
N VAL A 345 -9.57 -26.57 32.12
CA VAL A 345 -10.85 -25.83 32.07
C VAL A 345 -10.86 -24.89 30.87
N THR A 346 -11.99 -24.85 30.19
CA THR A 346 -12.25 -24.00 29.01
C THR A 346 -11.96 -22.53 29.30
N ILE A 347 -11.24 -21.87 28.41
CA ILE A 347 -11.12 -20.42 28.35
C ILE A 347 -11.94 -19.96 27.14
N PRO A 348 -13.05 -19.23 27.33
CA PRO A 348 -13.87 -18.78 26.21
C PRO A 348 -13.06 -17.93 25.22
N PHE A 349 -13.12 -18.27 23.93
CA PHE A 349 -12.52 -17.49 22.85
C PHE A 349 -13.33 -16.22 22.56
N GLY A 350 -14.64 -16.28 22.83
CA GLY A 350 -15.57 -15.16 22.75
C GLY A 350 -16.79 -15.37 23.65
N SER A 351 -17.69 -14.39 23.69
CA SER A 351 -18.88 -14.43 24.55
C SER A 351 -19.87 -15.56 24.22
N ASP A 352 -19.82 -16.09 22.99
CA ASP A 352 -20.66 -17.17 22.48
C ASP A 352 -19.84 -18.39 22.01
N ASP A 353 -18.59 -18.47 22.48
CA ASP A 353 -17.62 -19.48 22.12
C ASP A 353 -16.87 -19.95 23.38
N ASP A 354 -17.62 -20.67 24.21
CA ASP A 354 -17.24 -21.21 25.52
C ASP A 354 -17.48 -22.73 25.61
N GLY A 355 -17.55 -23.39 24.46
CA GLY A 355 -17.83 -24.82 24.32
C GLY A 355 -16.88 -25.50 23.35
N GLY A 356 -17.34 -26.53 22.65
CA GLY A 356 -16.48 -27.31 21.76
C GLY A 356 -16.29 -26.61 20.40
N ASP A 357 -15.03 -26.55 19.97
CA ASP A 357 -14.58 -26.12 18.64
C ASP A 357 -14.17 -27.36 17.83
N LEU A 358 -14.98 -27.67 16.81
CA LEU A 358 -14.80 -28.87 15.99
C LEU A 358 -13.57 -28.79 15.08
N VAL A 359 -13.19 -27.58 14.63
CA VAL A 359 -12.04 -27.38 13.73
C VAL A 359 -10.75 -27.57 14.50
N GLU A 360 -10.63 -26.96 15.67
CA GLU A 360 -9.46 -27.12 16.54
C GLU A 360 -9.31 -28.57 17.02
N THR A 361 -10.44 -29.21 17.35
CA THR A 361 -10.46 -30.65 17.69
C THR A 361 -9.99 -31.51 16.52
N ALA A 362 -10.39 -31.22 15.28
CA ALA A 362 -9.93 -31.95 14.11
C ALA A 362 -8.41 -31.83 13.90
N PHE A 363 -7.83 -30.65 14.11
CA PHE A 363 -6.37 -30.46 14.07
C PHE A 363 -5.65 -31.26 15.15
N MET A 364 -6.19 -31.29 16.38
CA MET A 364 -5.66 -32.14 17.46
C MET A 364 -5.74 -33.63 17.11
N ILE A 365 -6.90 -34.11 16.70
CA ILE A 365 -7.10 -35.53 16.35
C ILE A 365 -6.20 -35.94 15.19
N GLN A 366 -6.04 -35.10 14.17
CA GLN A 366 -5.08 -35.36 13.09
C GLN A 366 -3.68 -35.61 13.66
N GLY A 367 -3.23 -34.79 14.62
CA GLY A 367 -1.95 -34.98 15.30
C GLY A 367 -1.87 -36.25 16.13
N LEU A 368 -2.90 -36.54 16.93
CA LEU A 368 -2.94 -37.73 17.77
C LEU A 368 -2.97 -39.02 16.95
N LEU A 369 -3.70 -39.07 15.85
CA LEU A 369 -3.71 -40.25 14.97
C LEU A 369 -2.33 -40.49 14.35
N THR A 370 -1.61 -39.43 13.95
CA THR A 370 -0.21 -39.55 13.51
C THR A 370 0.68 -40.14 14.62
N VAL A 371 0.53 -39.68 15.86
CA VAL A 371 1.26 -40.25 17.01
C VAL A 371 0.89 -41.72 17.22
N ARG A 372 -0.39 -42.06 17.18
CA ARG A 372 -0.88 -43.43 17.38
C ARG A 372 -0.24 -44.41 16.39
N GLU A 373 -0.15 -44.03 15.12
CA GLU A 373 0.47 -44.88 14.08
C GLU A 373 1.99 -44.99 14.20
N TYR A 374 2.66 -44.02 14.83
CA TYR A 374 4.11 -44.02 15.03
C TYR A 374 4.59 -44.85 16.23
N LEU A 375 3.73 -45.01 17.23
CA LEU A 375 4.07 -45.68 18.48
C LEU A 375 4.11 -47.21 18.33
N ASN A 376 4.97 -47.87 19.10
CA ASN A 376 5.15 -49.32 19.08
C ASN A 376 4.17 -50.00 20.07
N PRO A 377 3.18 -50.77 19.58
CA PRO A 377 2.23 -51.45 20.46
C PRO A 377 2.85 -52.56 21.32
N SER A 378 4.08 -53.02 21.04
CA SER A 378 4.76 -53.99 21.89
C SER A 378 5.41 -53.38 23.13
N ASN A 379 5.48 -52.05 23.23
CA ASN A 379 5.98 -51.33 24.41
C ASN A 379 4.78 -50.90 25.27
N ALA A 380 4.74 -51.33 26.53
CA ALA A 380 3.58 -51.10 27.40
C ALA A 380 3.24 -49.62 27.65
N GLN A 381 4.24 -48.73 27.70
CA GLN A 381 4.00 -47.30 27.89
C GLN A 381 3.44 -46.67 26.62
N GLU A 382 4.01 -47.00 25.47
CA GLU A 382 3.53 -46.54 24.16
C GLU A 382 2.13 -47.11 23.84
N GLU A 383 1.88 -48.38 24.15
CA GLU A 383 0.57 -49.03 24.06
C GLU A 383 -0.49 -48.31 24.90
N SER A 384 -0.15 -47.87 26.11
CA SER A 384 -1.06 -47.08 26.94
C SER A 384 -1.42 -45.73 26.30
N ILE A 385 -0.48 -45.10 25.58
CA ILE A 385 -0.75 -43.86 24.82
C ILE A 385 -1.65 -44.16 23.62
N ILE A 386 -1.35 -45.20 22.85
CA ILE A 386 -2.16 -45.67 21.71
C ILE A 386 -3.62 -45.90 22.14
N ASN A 387 -3.84 -46.61 23.25
CA ASN A 387 -5.17 -46.89 23.77
C ASN A 387 -5.90 -45.62 24.22
N THR A 388 -5.18 -44.69 24.84
CA THR A 388 -5.77 -43.39 25.25
C THR A 388 -6.15 -42.56 24.04
N ILE A 389 -5.30 -42.47 23.03
CA ILE A 389 -5.61 -41.77 21.78
C ILE A 389 -6.81 -42.40 21.08
N THR A 390 -6.85 -43.73 21.00
CA THR A 390 -7.98 -44.47 20.39
C THR A 390 -9.28 -44.11 21.11
N GLN A 391 -9.28 -44.14 22.45
CA GLN A 391 -10.43 -43.71 23.24
C GLN A 391 -10.84 -42.26 22.93
N LEU A 392 -9.90 -41.31 22.98
CA LEU A 392 -10.20 -39.90 22.74
C LEU A 392 -10.79 -39.65 21.36
N TRP A 393 -10.25 -40.31 20.33
CA TRP A 393 -10.74 -40.26 18.95
C TRP A 393 -12.16 -40.81 18.81
N GLU A 394 -12.41 -42.00 19.36
CA GLU A 394 -13.71 -42.67 19.28
C GLU A 394 -14.80 -41.97 20.11
N GLU A 395 -14.43 -41.14 21.08
CA GLU A 395 -15.36 -40.34 21.89
C GLU A 395 -15.78 -39.02 21.21
N VAL A 396 -15.18 -38.61 20.09
CA VAL A 396 -15.61 -37.38 19.39
C VAL A 396 -16.93 -37.63 18.66
N GLU A 397 -18.01 -36.97 19.10
CA GLU A 397 -19.34 -37.10 18.50
C GLU A 397 -19.48 -36.20 17.26
N TRP A 398 -18.82 -36.53 16.14
CA TRP A 398 -18.90 -35.71 14.92
C TRP A 398 -20.32 -35.56 14.38
N ASP A 399 -21.15 -36.60 14.52
CA ASP A 399 -22.55 -36.60 14.10
C ASP A 399 -23.42 -35.66 14.95
N TRP A 400 -23.10 -35.43 16.23
CA TRP A 400 -23.75 -34.41 17.06
C TRP A 400 -23.64 -33.02 16.43
N TYR A 401 -22.47 -32.72 15.86
CA TYR A 401 -22.17 -31.44 15.20
C TYR A 401 -22.85 -31.24 13.84
N THR A 402 -23.76 -32.13 13.46
CA THR A 402 -24.70 -31.90 12.35
C THR A 402 -25.96 -31.14 12.75
N GLN A 403 -26.10 -30.76 14.03
CA GLN A 403 -27.27 -30.06 14.57
C GLN A 403 -28.59 -30.75 14.18
N GLY A 404 -28.80 -31.97 14.70
CA GLY A 404 -30.01 -32.75 14.45
C GLY A 404 -30.06 -33.43 13.08
N GLY A 405 -28.90 -33.81 12.53
CA GLY A 405 -28.81 -34.58 11.29
C GLY A 405 -28.89 -33.75 10.01
N GLN A 406 -28.54 -32.46 10.04
CA GLN A 406 -28.43 -31.67 8.83
C GLN A 406 -27.25 -32.14 7.98
N ASP A 407 -27.33 -31.92 6.66
CA ASP A 407 -26.25 -32.24 5.73
C ASP A 407 -25.11 -31.20 5.77
N VAL A 408 -24.64 -30.82 6.96
CA VAL A 408 -23.50 -29.91 7.18
C VAL A 408 -22.96 -30.04 8.61
N LEU A 409 -21.65 -29.83 8.80
CA LEU A 409 -21.06 -29.71 10.14
C LEU A 409 -21.04 -28.25 10.61
N TYR A 410 -21.29 -28.05 11.89
CA TYR A 410 -21.16 -26.77 12.57
C TYR A 410 -19.83 -26.69 13.31
N TRP A 411 -19.24 -25.50 13.33
CA TRP A 411 -17.94 -25.26 13.93
C TRP A 411 -18.01 -25.31 15.45
N HIS A 412 -19.05 -24.73 16.04
CA HIS A 412 -19.12 -24.55 17.50
C HIS A 412 -20.43 -25.08 18.07
N TRP A 413 -20.35 -25.57 19.30
CA TRP A 413 -21.49 -25.85 20.17
C TRP A 413 -21.15 -25.50 21.62
N SER A 414 -22.08 -24.85 22.33
CA SER A 414 -21.91 -24.46 23.72
C SER A 414 -22.94 -25.12 24.64
N PRO A 415 -22.56 -25.56 25.86
CA PRO A 415 -23.53 -26.01 26.86
C PRO A 415 -24.42 -24.88 27.39
N ASN A 416 -23.96 -23.62 27.29
CA ASN A 416 -24.65 -22.45 27.84
C ASN A 416 -25.56 -21.78 26.80
N VAL A 417 -25.12 -21.71 25.53
CA VAL A 417 -25.83 -21.00 24.46
C VAL A 417 -26.19 -21.88 23.26
N GLY A 418 -25.90 -23.18 23.30
CA GLY A 418 -26.23 -24.13 22.25
C GLY A 418 -25.56 -23.79 20.92
N TRP A 419 -26.36 -23.65 19.87
CA TRP A 419 -25.92 -23.39 18.49
C TRP A 419 -25.89 -21.89 18.14
N GLN A 420 -25.85 -20.98 19.11
CA GLN A 420 -25.98 -19.53 18.87
C GLN A 420 -24.98 -19.00 17.85
N LYS A 421 -23.72 -19.48 17.87
CA LYS A 421 -22.69 -19.11 16.88
C LYS A 421 -23.12 -19.43 15.44
N ASN A 422 -23.88 -20.51 15.27
CA ASN A 422 -24.53 -20.92 14.03
C ASN A 422 -23.61 -20.93 12.79
N LEU A 423 -22.33 -21.28 12.98
CA LEU A 423 -21.31 -21.22 11.94
C LEU A 423 -21.18 -22.57 11.25
N ARG A 424 -21.68 -22.66 10.02
CA ARG A 424 -21.55 -23.86 9.16
C ARG A 424 -20.16 -23.91 8.52
N ILE A 425 -19.48 -25.04 8.62
CA ILE A 425 -18.18 -25.26 7.98
C ILE A 425 -18.42 -25.57 6.50
N ARG A 426 -17.96 -24.69 5.60
CA ARG A 426 -18.20 -24.79 4.15
C ARG A 426 -16.93 -24.55 3.37
N GLY A 427 -16.64 -25.43 2.42
CA GLY A 427 -15.45 -25.36 1.61
C GLY A 427 -15.54 -24.28 0.53
N TRP A 428 -14.42 -23.74 0.05
CA TRP A 428 -13.05 -24.15 0.36
C TRP A 428 -12.40 -23.24 1.42
N ASN A 429 -11.81 -23.84 2.46
CA ASN A 429 -11.02 -23.17 3.51
C ASN A 429 -10.11 -24.21 4.22
N GLU A 430 -9.55 -23.89 5.39
CA GLU A 430 -8.64 -24.74 6.18
C GLU A 430 -9.24 -26.03 6.75
N SER A 431 -10.56 -26.19 6.70
CA SER A 431 -11.31 -27.17 7.52
C SER A 431 -11.63 -28.49 6.81
N LEU A 432 -10.93 -28.85 5.71
CA LEU A 432 -11.17 -30.11 5.00
C LEU A 432 -11.04 -31.33 5.93
N ILE A 433 -10.01 -31.34 6.78
CA ILE A 433 -9.70 -32.46 7.68
C ILE A 433 -10.83 -32.77 8.66
N VAL A 434 -11.67 -31.78 9.00
CA VAL A 434 -12.87 -31.98 9.83
C VAL A 434 -13.81 -33.01 9.19
N TYR A 435 -14.09 -32.85 7.90
CA TYR A 435 -15.00 -33.74 7.19
C TYR A 435 -14.37 -35.12 6.93
N VAL A 436 -13.07 -35.16 6.65
CA VAL A 436 -12.34 -36.42 6.46
C VAL A 436 -12.36 -37.24 7.75
N LEU A 437 -12.07 -36.62 8.90
CA LEU A 437 -12.12 -37.27 10.21
C LEU A 437 -13.56 -37.66 10.56
N ALA A 438 -14.53 -36.76 10.43
CA ALA A 438 -15.93 -37.08 10.68
C ALA A 438 -16.43 -38.29 9.87
N ALA A 439 -16.02 -38.42 8.60
CA ALA A 439 -16.37 -39.58 7.78
C ALA A 439 -15.59 -40.87 8.16
N SER A 440 -14.45 -40.72 8.83
CA SER A 440 -13.57 -41.82 9.26
C SER A 440 -13.86 -42.32 10.68
N SER A 441 -14.68 -41.61 11.46
CA SER A 441 -15.00 -42.00 12.83
C SER A 441 -15.71 -43.36 12.86
N PRO A 442 -15.24 -44.34 13.66
CA PRO A 442 -15.87 -45.66 13.73
C PRO A 442 -17.13 -45.70 14.62
N THR A 443 -17.36 -44.66 15.42
CA THR A 443 -18.41 -44.59 16.44
C THR A 443 -19.44 -43.50 16.16
N HIS A 444 -19.01 -42.38 15.58
CA HIS A 444 -19.81 -41.17 15.35
C HIS A 444 -19.63 -40.64 13.93
N SER A 445 -19.70 -41.53 12.93
CA SER A 445 -19.52 -41.20 11.52
C SER A 445 -20.64 -40.30 10.96
N ILE A 446 -20.28 -39.39 10.05
CA ILE A 446 -21.27 -38.63 9.26
C ILE A 446 -21.71 -39.37 7.99
N ASN A 447 -22.91 -39.06 7.49
CA ASN A 447 -23.34 -39.48 6.16
C ASN A 447 -22.57 -38.73 5.06
N ALA A 448 -22.34 -39.39 3.90
CA ALA A 448 -21.65 -38.78 2.75
C ALA A 448 -22.33 -37.49 2.22
N ASN A 449 -23.63 -37.32 2.45
CA ASN A 449 -24.37 -36.11 2.11
C ASN A 449 -23.89 -34.87 2.88
N VAL A 450 -23.43 -35.06 4.12
CA VAL A 450 -22.88 -33.98 4.96
C VAL A 450 -21.65 -33.36 4.29
N TYR A 451 -20.80 -34.18 3.66
CA TYR A 451 -19.68 -33.70 2.84
C TYR A 451 -20.14 -33.05 1.54
N SER A 452 -20.91 -33.77 0.72
CA SER A 452 -21.26 -33.29 -0.63
C SER A 452 -22.13 -32.04 -0.63
N GLN A 453 -23.12 -31.93 0.26
CA GLN A 453 -24.02 -30.77 0.34
C GLN A 453 -23.52 -29.69 1.31
N GLY A 454 -22.88 -30.08 2.41
CA GLY A 454 -22.38 -29.17 3.44
C GLY A 454 -21.04 -28.55 3.04
N TRP A 455 -19.98 -29.35 3.05
CA TRP A 455 -18.62 -28.91 2.70
C TRP A 455 -18.54 -28.45 1.25
N ALA A 456 -18.78 -29.36 0.31
CA ALA A 456 -18.54 -29.12 -1.11
C ALA A 456 -19.65 -28.29 -1.78
N ARG A 457 -20.77 -28.09 -1.08
CA ARG A 457 -21.93 -27.30 -1.56
C ARG A 457 -22.37 -27.73 -2.95
N ASN A 458 -22.40 -29.04 -3.21
CA ASN A 458 -22.66 -29.66 -4.51
C ASN A 458 -21.77 -29.10 -5.65
N GLY A 459 -20.49 -28.85 -5.36
CA GLY A 459 -19.51 -28.32 -6.30
C GLY A 459 -19.39 -26.80 -6.33
N ALA A 460 -20.20 -26.06 -5.57
CA ALA A 460 -20.16 -24.59 -5.54
C ALA A 460 -18.89 -24.00 -4.87
N MET A 461 -17.95 -24.84 -4.45
CA MET A 461 -16.61 -24.44 -4.02
C MET A 461 -15.60 -24.27 -5.16
N ALA A 462 -15.98 -24.63 -6.39
CA ALA A 462 -15.13 -24.47 -7.58
C ALA A 462 -14.83 -22.99 -7.87
N ASN A 463 -13.58 -22.72 -8.22
CA ASN A 463 -13.07 -21.42 -8.66
C ASN A 463 -12.77 -21.46 -10.16
N ASN A 464 -11.76 -22.23 -10.57
CA ASN A 464 -11.26 -22.35 -11.95
C ASN A 464 -10.78 -21.04 -12.60
N GLY A 465 -10.61 -19.97 -11.83
CA GLY A 465 -10.03 -18.70 -12.27
C GLY A 465 -8.52 -18.80 -12.52
N GLN A 466 -8.00 -17.89 -13.34
CA GLN A 466 -6.57 -17.78 -13.63
C GLN A 466 -5.97 -16.53 -12.97
N TYR A 467 -4.90 -16.69 -12.20
CA TYR A 467 -4.23 -15.64 -11.46
C TYR A 467 -2.72 -15.76 -11.70
N TYR A 468 -2.09 -14.70 -12.20
CA TYR A 468 -0.66 -14.72 -12.58
C TYR A 468 -0.28 -15.89 -13.52
N GLY A 469 -1.22 -16.29 -14.40
CA GLY A 469 -1.04 -17.42 -15.31
C GLY A 469 -1.36 -18.81 -14.71
N THR A 470 -1.55 -18.92 -13.40
CA THR A 470 -1.87 -20.16 -12.68
C THR A 470 -3.38 -20.33 -12.51
N THR A 471 -3.93 -21.50 -12.86
CA THR A 471 -5.34 -21.84 -12.62
C THR A 471 -5.53 -22.34 -11.20
N LEU A 472 -6.49 -21.77 -10.47
CA LEU A 472 -6.85 -22.17 -9.11
C LEU A 472 -8.13 -23.01 -9.11
N PRO A 473 -8.09 -24.31 -8.75
CA PRO A 473 -9.27 -25.18 -8.80
C PRO A 473 -10.42 -24.76 -7.86
N LEU A 474 -10.14 -24.47 -6.58
CA LEU A 474 -11.13 -24.25 -5.53
C LEU A 474 -10.93 -22.92 -4.79
N GLY A 475 -11.99 -22.42 -4.16
CA GLY A 475 -11.96 -21.31 -3.20
C GLY A 475 -12.22 -19.93 -3.76
N SER A 476 -11.92 -18.90 -2.97
CA SER A 476 -12.10 -17.50 -3.39
C SER A 476 -11.04 -17.06 -4.40
N ALA A 477 -11.23 -15.89 -5.00
CA ALA A 477 -10.21 -15.30 -5.86
C ALA A 477 -8.86 -15.21 -5.13
N TYR A 478 -7.79 -15.60 -5.83
CA TYR A 478 -6.44 -15.72 -5.27
C TYR A 478 -6.27 -16.68 -4.06
N GLY A 479 -7.27 -17.53 -3.77
CA GLY A 479 -7.18 -18.66 -2.82
C GLY A 479 -7.40 -18.33 -1.34
N GLY A 480 -7.09 -17.10 -0.90
CA GLY A 480 -7.22 -16.68 0.49
C GLY A 480 -5.88 -16.71 1.25
N PRO A 481 -5.91 -16.75 2.59
CA PRO A 481 -4.70 -16.91 3.40
C PRO A 481 -4.05 -18.28 3.16
N LEU A 482 -2.72 -18.32 3.05
CA LEU A 482 -2.03 -19.52 2.56
C LEU A 482 -2.13 -20.73 3.49
N PHE A 483 -2.43 -20.54 4.77
CA PHE A 483 -2.63 -21.62 5.74
C PHE A 483 -3.77 -22.59 5.37
N PHE A 484 -4.69 -22.20 4.47
CA PHE A 484 -5.71 -23.10 3.93
C PHE A 484 -5.11 -24.33 3.22
N SER A 485 -3.88 -24.21 2.69
CA SER A 485 -3.14 -25.30 2.07
C SER A 485 -2.19 -26.02 3.03
N HIS A 486 -2.21 -25.69 4.33
CA HIS A 486 -1.30 -26.26 5.33
C HIS A 486 -2.03 -27.15 6.34
N TYR A 487 -2.99 -26.60 7.11
CA TYR A 487 -3.43 -27.21 8.37
C TYR A 487 -4.11 -28.57 8.19
N SER A 488 -4.96 -28.71 7.16
CA SER A 488 -5.59 -29.98 6.83
C SER A 488 -4.62 -31.03 6.26
N PHE A 489 -3.42 -30.64 5.86
CA PHE A 489 -2.50 -31.46 5.06
C PHE A 489 -1.20 -31.83 5.80
N LEU A 490 -1.15 -31.62 7.12
CA LEU A 490 0.00 -32.01 7.92
C LEU A 490 0.09 -33.54 8.09
N GLY A 491 -1.07 -34.21 8.21
CA GLY A 491 -1.18 -35.67 8.20
C GLY A 491 -1.86 -36.22 6.95
N LEU A 492 -2.84 -35.51 6.39
CA LEU A 492 -3.52 -35.90 5.15
C LEU A 492 -2.64 -35.57 3.92
N ASP A 493 -2.04 -36.58 3.31
CA ASP A 493 -1.13 -36.39 2.17
C ASP A 493 -1.87 -35.97 0.88
N PRO A 494 -1.63 -34.75 0.33
CA PRO A 494 -2.33 -34.27 -0.86
C PRO A 494 -1.82 -34.89 -2.17
N ARG A 495 -0.63 -35.51 -2.22
CA ARG A 495 0.06 -35.89 -3.47
C ARG A 495 -0.72 -36.83 -4.38
N ASN A 496 -1.54 -37.70 -3.78
CA ASN A 496 -2.40 -38.65 -4.49
C ASN A 496 -3.86 -38.52 -4.06
N LEU A 497 -4.25 -37.39 -3.47
CA LEU A 497 -5.58 -37.15 -2.97
C LEU A 497 -6.43 -36.49 -4.06
N VAL A 498 -7.44 -37.21 -4.54
CA VAL A 498 -8.37 -36.75 -5.57
C VAL A 498 -9.77 -37.21 -5.21
N ASP A 499 -10.76 -36.35 -5.37
CA ASP A 499 -12.18 -36.70 -5.32
C ASP A 499 -12.94 -36.12 -6.53
N GLN A 500 -14.28 -36.16 -6.51
CA GLN A 500 -15.09 -35.62 -7.61
C GLN A 500 -14.98 -34.09 -7.80
N TYR A 501 -14.33 -33.37 -6.89
CA TYR A 501 -14.26 -31.91 -6.91
C TYR A 501 -12.87 -31.37 -7.26
N ALA A 502 -11.78 -32.00 -6.82
CA ALA A 502 -10.43 -31.54 -7.13
C ALA A 502 -9.34 -32.61 -7.00
N ASN A 503 -8.20 -32.32 -7.62
CA ASN A 503 -6.90 -32.83 -7.21
C ASN A 503 -6.30 -31.86 -6.17
N TYR A 504 -6.07 -32.36 -4.94
CA TYR A 504 -5.66 -31.50 -3.82
C TYR A 504 -4.18 -31.12 -3.86
N TRP A 505 -3.34 -31.90 -4.54
CA TRP A 505 -1.96 -31.48 -4.83
C TRP A 505 -1.96 -30.25 -5.75
N ASP A 506 -2.70 -30.33 -6.85
CA ASP A 506 -2.78 -29.24 -7.82
C ASP A 506 -3.38 -27.97 -7.18
N GLN A 507 -4.39 -28.13 -6.31
CA GLN A 507 -4.97 -27.03 -5.53
C GLN A 507 -3.91 -26.33 -4.66
N ASN A 508 -3.13 -27.09 -3.89
CA ASN A 508 -2.18 -26.51 -2.95
C ASN A 508 -0.96 -25.89 -3.65
N VAL A 509 -0.45 -26.54 -4.71
CA VAL A 509 0.61 -25.97 -5.56
C VAL A 509 0.14 -24.68 -6.23
N ALA A 510 -1.07 -24.67 -6.79
CA ALA A 510 -1.62 -23.47 -7.40
C ALA A 510 -1.77 -22.33 -6.39
N HIS A 511 -2.30 -22.61 -5.20
CA HIS A 511 -2.48 -21.59 -4.16
C HIS A 511 -1.16 -20.99 -3.67
N ALA A 512 -0.13 -21.83 -3.42
CA ALA A 512 1.20 -21.37 -3.02
C ALA A 512 1.84 -20.49 -4.09
N LYS A 513 1.81 -20.90 -5.37
CA LYS A 513 2.36 -20.13 -6.49
C LYS A 513 1.65 -18.79 -6.68
N ILE A 514 0.32 -18.76 -6.61
CA ILE A 514 -0.43 -17.51 -6.73
C ILE A 514 -0.09 -16.54 -5.60
N ASN A 515 0.11 -17.05 -4.38
CA ASN A 515 0.51 -16.23 -3.24
C ASN A 515 1.92 -15.65 -3.42
N HIS A 516 2.88 -16.49 -3.84
CA HIS A 516 4.23 -16.07 -4.22
C HIS A 516 4.22 -14.99 -5.31
N ASP A 517 3.57 -15.27 -6.45
CA ASP A 517 3.58 -14.39 -7.61
C ASP A 517 2.89 -13.05 -7.33
N TYR A 518 1.83 -13.04 -6.51
CA TYR A 518 1.23 -11.80 -6.02
C TYR A 518 2.23 -10.97 -5.19
N SER A 519 2.93 -11.61 -4.24
CA SER A 519 3.93 -10.94 -3.40
C SER A 519 5.09 -10.39 -4.23
N VAL A 520 5.58 -11.15 -5.21
CA VAL A 520 6.65 -10.70 -6.12
C VAL A 520 6.19 -9.54 -6.99
N ALA A 521 4.98 -9.61 -7.53
CA ALA A 521 4.40 -8.53 -8.33
C ALA A 521 4.16 -7.25 -7.52
N ASN A 522 3.93 -7.38 -6.21
CA ASN A 522 3.79 -6.29 -5.25
C ASN A 522 2.91 -5.12 -5.75
N PRO A 523 1.63 -5.36 -6.11
CA PRO A 523 0.80 -4.35 -6.76
C PRO A 523 0.50 -3.14 -5.86
N LYS A 524 0.66 -3.27 -4.54
CA LYS A 524 0.51 -2.19 -3.56
C LYS A 524 1.84 -1.48 -3.24
N ASN A 525 2.91 -1.85 -3.92
CA ASN A 525 4.25 -1.27 -3.81
C ASN A 525 4.74 -1.24 -2.35
N PHE A 526 4.50 -2.27 -1.55
CA PHE A 526 4.99 -2.39 -0.18
C PHE A 526 6.50 -2.58 -0.12
N VAL A 527 7.12 -2.07 0.94
CA VAL A 527 8.57 -2.14 1.15
C VAL A 527 8.98 -3.56 1.52
N GLY A 528 10.01 -4.06 0.86
CA GLY A 528 10.65 -5.35 1.20
C GLY A 528 10.06 -6.57 0.49
N TYR A 529 8.90 -6.47 -0.16
CA TYR A 529 8.34 -7.56 -0.96
C TYR A 529 9.28 -7.90 -2.12
N SER A 530 9.60 -9.18 -2.29
CA SER A 530 10.53 -9.69 -3.31
C SER A 530 10.40 -11.22 -3.46
N GLU A 531 11.16 -11.81 -4.38
CA GLU A 531 11.26 -13.28 -4.54
C GLU A 531 11.68 -13.98 -3.23
N GLY A 532 12.56 -13.36 -2.43
CA GLY A 532 12.96 -13.87 -1.12
C GLY A 532 12.05 -13.43 0.04
N ALA A 533 11.07 -12.55 -0.19
CA ALA A 533 10.21 -12.01 0.87
C ALA A 533 8.75 -12.04 0.43
N TRP A 534 8.19 -13.24 0.50
CA TRP A 534 6.82 -13.55 0.09
C TRP A 534 6.09 -14.36 1.17
N GLY A 535 4.77 -14.46 1.02
CA GLY A 535 3.94 -15.30 1.86
C GLY A 535 2.95 -14.49 2.70
N LEU A 536 1.70 -14.51 2.28
CA LEU A 536 0.57 -13.86 2.94
C LEU A 536 -0.34 -14.91 3.59
N THR A 537 -0.47 -14.83 4.90
CA THR A 537 -1.37 -15.69 5.68
C THR A 537 -1.84 -14.97 6.93
N ALA A 538 -2.83 -15.54 7.62
CA ALA A 538 -3.35 -14.93 8.83
C ALA A 538 -2.30 -14.90 9.95
N SER A 539 -2.08 -13.72 10.54
CA SER A 539 -1.05 -13.51 11.56
C SER A 539 -1.23 -12.20 12.32
N ASP A 540 -0.41 -12.01 13.35
CA ASP A 540 -0.16 -10.70 13.94
C ASP A 540 0.35 -9.70 12.88
N ASN A 541 0.05 -8.43 13.13
CA ASN A 541 0.37 -7.26 12.32
C ASN A 541 0.58 -6.05 13.27
N HIS A 542 1.03 -4.91 12.74
CA HIS A 542 1.33 -3.69 13.53
C HIS A 542 0.12 -3.06 14.27
N ASP A 543 -1.09 -3.26 13.76
CA ASP A 543 -2.39 -2.83 14.29
C ASP A 543 -3.20 -3.97 14.94
N GLY A 544 -2.63 -5.18 15.04
CA GLY A 544 -3.28 -6.36 15.62
C GLY A 544 -3.35 -7.53 14.63
N TYR A 545 -4.24 -8.49 14.90
CA TYR A 545 -4.39 -9.69 14.06
C TYR A 545 -5.18 -9.40 12.78
N SER A 546 -4.74 -9.96 11.65
CA SER A 546 -5.49 -9.91 10.39
C SER A 546 -5.29 -11.17 9.55
N ALA A 547 -6.32 -11.55 8.80
CA ALA A 547 -6.27 -12.66 7.85
C ALA A 547 -5.64 -12.19 6.52
N HIS A 548 -4.32 -12.01 6.50
CA HIS A 548 -3.62 -11.55 5.29
C HIS A 548 -3.75 -12.57 4.16
N SER A 549 -3.95 -12.04 2.96
CA SER A 549 -4.06 -12.79 1.70
C SER A 549 -3.79 -11.83 0.53
N PRO A 550 -3.62 -12.32 -0.72
CA PRO A 550 -3.55 -11.43 -1.88
C PRO A 550 -4.72 -10.43 -1.98
N THR A 551 -5.91 -10.80 -1.49
CA THR A 551 -7.08 -9.91 -1.44
C THR A 551 -7.17 -9.03 -0.20
N ASN A 552 -6.35 -9.29 0.82
CA ASN A 552 -6.27 -8.54 2.08
C ASN A 552 -4.80 -8.29 2.46
N ASP A 553 -4.08 -7.67 1.54
CA ASP A 553 -2.66 -7.37 1.72
C ASP A 553 -2.48 -6.03 2.47
N LEU A 554 -1.90 -6.11 3.67
CA LEU A 554 -1.59 -4.97 4.54
C LEU A 554 -0.08 -4.72 4.67
N GLY A 555 0.74 -5.27 3.77
CA GLY A 555 2.18 -5.08 3.75
C GLY A 555 2.93 -5.91 4.80
N VAL A 556 2.35 -7.04 5.22
CA VAL A 556 2.92 -7.94 6.24
C VAL A 556 3.21 -9.30 5.62
N ILE A 557 4.49 -9.66 5.58
CA ILE A 557 4.95 -11.00 5.20
C ILE A 557 5.02 -11.87 6.44
N THR A 558 4.50 -13.09 6.36
CA THR A 558 4.44 -14.02 7.48
C THR A 558 5.21 -15.29 7.14
N PRO A 559 6.35 -15.59 7.80
CA PRO A 559 7.23 -16.69 7.41
C PRO A 559 6.55 -18.06 7.26
N THR A 560 5.58 -18.39 8.12
CA THR A 560 4.86 -19.68 8.03
C THR A 560 4.14 -19.88 6.70
N ALA A 561 3.76 -18.81 5.98
CA ALA A 561 3.14 -18.92 4.67
C ALA A 561 4.09 -19.55 3.65
N ALA A 562 5.27 -18.96 3.46
CA ALA A 562 6.28 -19.47 2.54
C ALA A 562 6.90 -20.77 3.05
N LEU A 563 7.31 -20.83 4.32
CA LEU A 563 8.05 -21.96 4.85
C LEU A 563 7.18 -23.23 4.97
N SER A 564 5.92 -23.13 5.38
CA SER A 564 5.04 -24.31 5.43
C SER A 564 4.62 -24.79 4.02
N SER A 565 4.95 -24.03 2.98
CA SER A 565 4.73 -24.40 1.58
C SER A 565 5.92 -25.13 0.93
N PHE A 566 6.97 -25.48 1.68
CA PHE A 566 8.09 -26.29 1.18
C PHE A 566 7.69 -27.51 0.34
N PRO A 567 6.65 -28.30 0.70
CA PRO A 567 6.21 -29.41 -0.13
C PRO A 567 5.72 -28.99 -1.52
N TYR A 568 5.20 -27.78 -1.68
CA TYR A 568 4.52 -27.30 -2.88
C TYR A 568 5.40 -26.41 -3.76
N THR A 569 6.28 -25.61 -3.15
CA THR A 569 7.16 -24.61 -3.79
C THR A 569 8.56 -24.66 -3.16
N PRO A 570 9.30 -25.78 -3.28
CA PRO A 570 10.52 -25.98 -2.52
C PRO A 570 11.63 -24.97 -2.83
N GLU A 571 11.75 -24.53 -4.09
CA GLU A 571 12.76 -23.55 -4.52
C GLU A 571 12.42 -22.17 -3.94
N GLU A 572 11.20 -21.69 -4.15
CA GLU A 572 10.73 -20.37 -3.66
C GLU A 572 10.67 -20.30 -2.14
N SER A 573 10.31 -21.40 -1.46
CA SER A 573 10.34 -21.51 0.00
C SER A 573 11.77 -21.52 0.54
N MET A 574 12.73 -22.10 -0.18
CA MET A 574 14.14 -22.08 0.21
C MET A 574 14.73 -20.67 0.06
N ASP A 575 14.42 -19.97 -1.03
CA ASP A 575 14.83 -18.57 -1.23
C ASP A 575 14.28 -17.67 -0.12
N ALA A 576 13.02 -17.87 0.28
CA ALA A 576 12.44 -17.18 1.42
C ALA A 576 13.13 -17.51 2.73
N LEU A 577 13.47 -18.79 2.97
CA LEU A 577 14.20 -19.19 4.16
C LEU A 577 15.58 -18.53 4.25
N GLU A 578 16.35 -18.57 3.16
CA GLU A 578 17.65 -17.92 3.10
C GLU A 578 17.53 -16.41 3.30
N HIS A 579 16.52 -15.77 2.73
CA HIS A 579 16.27 -14.35 2.95
C HIS A 579 15.94 -14.03 4.41
N PHE A 580 14.98 -14.73 5.01
CA PHE A 580 14.58 -14.50 6.40
C PHE A 580 15.74 -14.71 7.37
N TYR A 581 16.58 -15.72 7.12
CA TYR A 581 17.70 -16.06 7.99
C TYR A 581 18.95 -15.22 7.72
N TYR A 582 19.41 -15.12 6.47
CA TYR A 582 20.66 -14.43 6.16
C TYR A 582 20.51 -12.94 5.95
N ILE A 583 19.40 -12.45 5.38
CA ILE A 583 19.24 -11.01 5.10
C ILE A 583 18.54 -10.30 6.26
N MET A 584 17.49 -10.92 6.80
CA MET A 584 16.64 -10.35 7.87
C MET A 584 16.90 -10.93 9.26
N GLY A 585 17.91 -11.79 9.41
CA GLY A 585 18.14 -12.59 10.61
C GLY A 585 18.32 -11.81 11.90
N ASP A 586 18.93 -10.62 11.86
CA ASP A 586 19.10 -9.76 13.05
C ASP A 586 17.79 -9.12 13.54
N LYS A 587 16.70 -9.26 12.78
CA LYS A 587 15.38 -8.69 13.06
C LYS A 587 14.29 -9.75 13.23
N LEU A 588 14.43 -10.92 12.59
CA LEU A 588 13.40 -11.95 12.53
C LEU A 588 13.73 -13.25 13.28
N TRP A 589 15.01 -13.55 13.53
CA TRP A 589 15.45 -14.88 14.00
C TRP A 589 15.84 -14.93 15.49
#